data_AF-A0A2E5SEW2-F1
#
_entry.id   AF-A0A2E5SEW2-F1
#
_cell.length_a   1.000
_cell.length_b   1.000
_cell.length_c   1.000
_cell.angle_alpha   90.00
_cell.angle_beta   90.00
_cell.angle_gamma   90.00
#
_symmetry.space_group_name_H-M   'P 1'
#
loop_
_entity.id
_entity.type
_entity.pdbx_description
1 polymer ?
#
loop_
_entity_poly.entity_id
_entity_poly.type
_entity_poly.pdbx_seq_one_letter_code
_entity_poly.pdbx_strand_id
1 'polypeptide(L)'
;MYLISIIFYFFSFLFCIPNNEVLTHMYKDMPWVFYDRHDDVSVYMYDNPNLRIVKVEKVLAPNLSKDEIFSTILNVKNYNNVLTDRNLYSEFVTVESDTVYGYQKTKNYIPFVRNRHLIFKLYRIGDNKMEWVIIDKDSKLYDQFKHRRIKELRTGAGRWEFLEGDDTNLLIHYLYINPDMNIPGFVLNSVMRNSAESVMEDVLNYIIKNNKK
;
A
#
# COMPACT_ATOMS: atom_id res chain seq x y z
N MET A 1 -1.95 -59.51 -4.59
CA MET A 1 -1.23 -58.50 -3.79
C MET A 1 -1.42 -57.16 -4.51
N TYR A 2 -2.44 -56.39 -4.14
CA TYR A 2 -2.80 -55.16 -4.85
C TYR A 2 -1.95 -54.00 -4.33
N LEU A 3 -1.13 -53.44 -5.23
CA LEU A 3 -0.33 -52.24 -4.98
C LEU A 3 -1.26 -51.02 -5.08
N ILE A 4 -1.79 -50.56 -3.95
CA ILE A 4 -2.58 -49.32 -3.89
C ILE A 4 -1.61 -48.15 -4.02
N SER A 5 -1.50 -47.59 -5.23
CA SER A 5 -0.81 -46.31 -5.45
C SER A 5 -1.73 -45.18 -4.97
N ILE A 6 -1.45 -44.64 -3.78
CA ILE A 6 -2.08 -43.42 -3.29
C ILE A 6 -1.36 -42.23 -3.94
N ILE A 7 -1.93 -41.72 -5.03
CA ILE A 7 -1.53 -40.43 -5.61
C ILE A 7 -2.20 -39.33 -4.78
N PHE A 8 -1.48 -38.78 -3.80
CA PHE A 8 -1.87 -37.52 -3.17
C PHE A 8 -1.59 -36.38 -4.15
N TYR A 9 -2.62 -35.97 -4.89
CA TYR A 9 -2.65 -34.65 -5.51
C TYR A 9 -2.69 -33.61 -4.38
N PHE A 10 -1.53 -33.10 -3.99
CA PHE A 10 -1.45 -31.82 -3.28
C PHE A 10 -1.87 -30.72 -4.26
N PHE A 11 -3.18 -30.55 -4.40
CA PHE A 11 -3.76 -29.35 -4.98
C PHE A 11 -3.60 -28.25 -3.94
N SER A 12 -2.39 -27.68 -3.85
CA SER A 12 -2.20 -26.38 -3.23
C SER A 12 -2.88 -25.37 -4.15
N PHE A 13 -4.21 -25.23 -4.01
CA PHE A 13 -4.88 -24.02 -4.40
C PHE A 13 -4.23 -22.90 -3.60
N LEU A 14 -3.27 -22.21 -4.24
CA LEU A 14 -2.79 -20.91 -3.81
C LEU A 14 -3.99 -19.98 -3.95
N PHE A 15 -4.83 -19.95 -2.92
CA PHE A 15 -5.91 -18.99 -2.84
C PHE A 15 -5.27 -17.61 -2.79
N CYS A 16 -5.35 -16.89 -3.92
CA CYS A 16 -5.00 -15.48 -3.93
C CYS A 16 -6.07 -14.76 -3.11
N ILE A 17 -5.67 -14.17 -1.99
CA ILE A 17 -6.57 -13.37 -1.16
C ILE A 17 -7.04 -12.16 -2.02
N PRO A 18 -8.35 -11.96 -2.22
CA PRO A 18 -8.88 -10.77 -2.87
C PRO A 18 -8.40 -9.49 -2.19
N ASN A 19 -8.07 -8.45 -2.95
CA ASN A 19 -7.52 -7.21 -2.38
C ASN A 19 -8.43 -6.55 -1.33
N ASN A 20 -9.76 -6.69 -1.46
CA ASN A 20 -10.70 -6.17 -0.48
C ASN A 20 -10.71 -6.99 0.83
N GLU A 21 -10.42 -8.29 0.77
CA GLU A 21 -10.31 -9.15 1.95
C GLU A 21 -9.05 -8.82 2.76
N VAL A 22 -7.96 -8.41 2.08
CA VAL A 22 -6.76 -7.89 2.76
C VAL A 22 -7.08 -6.71 3.69
N LEU A 23 -7.97 -5.80 3.27
CA LEU A 23 -8.35 -4.64 4.07
C LEU A 23 -9.04 -5.04 5.39
N THR A 24 -9.71 -6.20 5.46
CA THR A 24 -10.32 -6.68 6.71
C THR A 24 -9.30 -7.10 7.76
N HIS A 25 -8.03 -7.24 7.37
CA HIS A 25 -6.92 -7.55 8.27
C HIS A 25 -6.11 -6.31 8.67
N MET A 26 -6.57 -5.10 8.34
CA MET A 26 -5.93 -3.83 8.70
C MET A 26 -6.62 -3.13 9.88
N TYR A 27 -7.46 -3.84 10.64
CA TYR A 27 -8.12 -3.30 11.82
C TYR A 27 -7.25 -3.33 13.09
N LYS A 28 -7.63 -2.49 14.06
CA LYS A 28 -6.90 -2.28 15.32
C LYS A 28 -6.69 -3.55 16.14
N ASP A 29 -7.65 -4.48 16.10
CA ASP A 29 -7.68 -5.68 16.97
C ASP A 29 -6.85 -6.87 16.45
N MET A 30 -6.11 -6.67 15.35
CA MET A 30 -5.17 -7.68 14.87
C MET A 30 -3.98 -7.80 15.85
N PRO A 31 -3.34 -8.98 15.94
CA PRO A 31 -2.20 -9.19 16.84
C PRO A 31 -0.93 -8.54 16.26
N TRP A 32 -0.90 -7.21 16.26
CA TRP A 32 0.21 -6.41 15.79
C TRP A 32 1.44 -6.62 16.67
N VAL A 33 2.55 -7.01 16.06
CA VAL A 33 3.85 -7.15 16.72
C VAL A 33 4.63 -5.85 16.54
N PHE A 34 5.03 -5.22 17.63
CA PHE A 34 5.94 -4.08 17.58
C PHE A 34 7.26 -4.50 16.95
N TYR A 35 7.73 -3.73 15.97
CA TYR A 35 8.93 -4.04 15.20
C TYR A 35 10.05 -3.05 15.50
N ASP A 36 9.78 -1.76 15.40
CA ASP A 36 10.79 -0.70 15.54
C ASP A 36 10.14 0.64 15.90
N ARG A 37 10.95 1.57 16.41
CA ARG A 37 10.57 2.97 16.62
C ARG A 37 11.77 3.88 16.40
N HIS A 38 11.57 4.93 15.63
CA HIS A 38 12.52 6.03 15.47
C HIS A 38 11.76 7.36 15.51
N ASP A 39 12.26 8.30 16.32
CA ASP A 39 11.64 9.60 16.57
C ASP A 39 10.13 9.51 16.92
N ASP A 40 9.29 10.09 16.07
CA ASP A 40 7.83 10.14 16.17
C ASP A 40 7.14 9.02 15.37
N VAL A 41 7.90 8.07 14.81
CA VAL A 41 7.41 6.96 13.98
C VAL A 41 7.54 5.62 14.71
N SER A 42 6.43 4.88 14.82
CA SER A 42 6.39 3.51 15.32
C SER A 42 5.98 2.54 14.22
N VAL A 43 6.65 1.40 14.14
CA VAL A 43 6.43 0.37 13.12
C VAL A 43 5.95 -0.91 13.78
N TYR A 44 4.89 -1.47 13.24
CA TYR A 44 4.31 -2.74 13.65
C TYR A 44 4.14 -3.66 12.45
N MET A 45 4.13 -4.96 12.71
CA MET A 45 3.95 -5.98 11.69
C MET A 45 2.91 -7.00 12.12
N TYR A 46 2.07 -7.41 11.18
CA TYR A 46 1.34 -8.66 11.27
C TYR A 46 2.09 -9.69 10.42
N ASP A 47 2.90 -10.54 11.07
CA ASP A 47 3.78 -11.50 10.39
C ASP A 47 3.12 -12.88 10.27
N ASN A 48 2.08 -12.96 9.44
CA ASN A 48 1.52 -14.23 9.00
C ASN A 48 2.23 -14.63 7.68
N PRO A 49 2.73 -15.88 7.53
CA PRO A 49 3.41 -16.34 6.32
C PRO A 49 2.64 -16.08 5.02
N ASN A 50 1.30 -16.12 5.09
CA ASN A 50 0.41 -15.92 3.95
C ASN A 50 -0.09 -14.47 3.80
N LEU A 51 0.06 -13.65 4.84
CA LEU A 51 -0.47 -12.29 4.89
C LEU A 51 0.42 -11.41 5.77
N ARG A 52 1.40 -10.74 5.15
CA ARG A 52 2.31 -9.83 5.86
C ARG A 52 1.88 -8.39 5.67
N ILE A 53 1.46 -7.74 6.76
CA ILE A 53 1.00 -6.35 6.73
C ILE A 53 1.94 -5.52 7.58
N VAL A 54 2.38 -4.39 7.04
CA VAL A 54 3.09 -3.36 7.79
C VAL A 54 2.09 -2.31 8.24
N LYS A 55 2.24 -1.85 9.48
CA LYS A 55 1.54 -0.70 10.03
C LYS A 55 2.58 0.30 10.51
N VAL A 56 2.54 1.51 9.97
CA VAL A 56 3.36 2.65 10.37
C VAL A 56 2.46 3.65 11.07
N GLU A 57 2.83 4.08 12.27
CA GLU A 57 2.16 5.13 13.03
C GLU A 57 3.10 6.31 13.18
N LYS A 58 2.61 7.53 12.96
CA LYS A 58 3.37 8.76 13.19
C LYS A 58 2.57 9.76 14.00
N VAL A 59 3.18 10.23 15.08
CA VAL A 59 2.62 11.31 15.90
C VAL A 59 2.81 12.62 15.14
N LEU A 60 1.72 13.35 14.92
CA LEU A 60 1.70 14.58 14.15
C LEU A 60 1.60 15.81 15.06
N ALA A 61 2.17 16.91 14.56
CA ALA A 61 1.94 18.22 15.15
C ALA A 61 0.45 18.62 15.04
N PRO A 62 -0.13 19.33 16.04
CA PRO A 62 -1.56 19.66 16.08
C PRO A 62 -2.06 20.50 14.89
N ASN A 63 -1.16 21.21 14.21
CA ASN A 63 -1.50 22.10 13.11
C ASN A 63 -1.64 21.39 11.75
N LEU A 64 -1.33 20.09 11.66
CA LEU A 64 -1.53 19.33 10.43
C LEU A 64 -2.99 18.86 10.34
N SER A 65 -3.69 19.35 9.31
CA SER A 65 -5.09 18.96 9.09
C SER A 65 -5.19 17.61 8.38
N LYS A 66 -6.09 16.77 8.89
CA LYS A 66 -6.55 15.55 8.23
C LYS A 66 -6.96 15.78 6.79
N ASP A 67 -7.69 16.87 6.51
CA ASP A 67 -8.18 17.16 5.16
C ASP A 67 -7.06 17.53 4.20
N GLU A 68 -6.01 18.22 4.67
CA GLU A 68 -4.81 18.50 3.86
C GLU A 68 -4.07 17.21 3.51
N ILE A 69 -3.94 16.30 4.49
CA ILE A 69 -3.30 15.00 4.29
C ILE A 69 -4.09 14.17 3.28
N PHE A 70 -5.38 13.97 3.51
CA PHE A 70 -6.22 13.14 2.64
C PHE A 70 -6.43 13.75 1.27
N SER A 71 -6.52 15.07 1.13
CA SER A 71 -6.57 15.72 -0.19
C SER A 71 -5.25 15.57 -0.95
N THR A 72 -4.10 15.62 -0.26
CA THR A 72 -2.78 15.36 -0.88
C THR A 72 -2.69 13.93 -1.37
N ILE A 73 -3.14 12.95 -0.57
CA ILE A 73 -3.16 11.53 -0.96
C ILE A 73 -4.17 11.31 -2.11
N LEU A 74 -5.35 11.93 -2.12
CA LEU A 74 -6.31 11.78 -3.23
C LEU A 74 -5.83 12.42 -4.54
N ASN A 75 -4.89 13.36 -4.49
CA ASN A 75 -4.42 14.09 -5.67
C ASN A 75 -3.36 13.31 -6.47
N VAL A 76 -3.75 12.17 -7.04
CA VAL A 76 -2.89 11.31 -7.86
C VAL A 76 -2.22 12.06 -9.03
N LYS A 77 -2.89 13.07 -9.59
CA LYS A 77 -2.33 13.93 -10.66
C LYS A 77 -1.01 14.60 -10.24
N ASN A 78 -0.82 14.83 -8.95
CA ASN A 78 0.33 15.53 -8.40
C ASN A 78 1.37 14.59 -7.77
N TYR A 79 1.16 13.27 -7.81
CA TYR A 79 2.05 12.31 -7.14
C TYR A 79 3.52 12.41 -7.56
N ASN A 80 3.81 12.74 -8.83
CA ASN A 80 5.20 12.90 -9.29
C ASN A 80 5.92 14.12 -8.65
N ASN A 81 5.18 15.04 -8.02
CA ASN A 81 5.72 16.16 -7.25
C ASN A 81 5.71 15.91 -5.73
N VAL A 82 4.84 15.00 -5.27
CA VAL A 82 4.69 14.63 -3.85
C VAL A 82 5.70 13.54 -3.49
N LEU A 83 5.71 12.45 -4.26
CA LEU A 83 6.54 11.26 -4.02
C LEU A 83 7.96 11.51 -4.52
N THR A 84 8.96 11.31 -3.66
CA THR A 84 10.36 11.65 -3.95
C THR A 84 11.14 10.50 -4.59
N ASP A 85 10.61 9.27 -4.55
CA ASP A 85 11.24 8.11 -5.18
C ASP A 85 11.25 8.24 -6.72
N ARG A 86 12.45 8.47 -7.27
CA ARG A 86 12.69 8.61 -8.72
C ARG A 86 12.45 7.33 -9.52
N ASN A 87 12.34 6.19 -8.84
CA ASN A 87 12.01 4.92 -9.46
C ASN A 87 10.51 4.71 -9.62
N LEU A 88 9.70 5.59 -9.01
CA LEU A 88 8.25 5.56 -9.06
C LEU A 88 7.75 6.62 -10.05
N TYR A 89 6.82 6.22 -10.90
CA TYR A 89 6.10 7.12 -11.80
C TYR A 89 4.61 6.88 -11.62
N SER A 90 3.86 7.97 -11.43
CA SER A 90 2.42 7.95 -11.25
C SER A 90 1.70 8.70 -12.36
N GLU A 91 0.52 8.23 -12.73
CA GLU A 91 -0.32 8.85 -13.73
C GLU A 91 -1.77 8.74 -13.27
N PHE A 92 -2.51 9.85 -13.32
CA PHE A 92 -3.94 9.84 -13.06
C PHE A 92 -4.67 9.12 -14.19
N VAL A 93 -5.61 8.23 -13.83
CA VAL A 93 -6.38 7.46 -14.80
C VAL A 93 -7.77 8.03 -14.98
N THR A 94 -8.59 8.01 -13.92
CA THR A 94 -9.98 8.52 -13.96
C THR A 94 -10.50 8.76 -12.55
N VAL A 95 -11.69 9.35 -12.45
CA VAL A 95 -12.51 9.40 -11.23
C VAL A 95 -13.88 8.81 -11.55
N GLU A 96 -14.38 7.98 -10.64
CA GLU A 96 -15.77 7.50 -10.67
C GLU A 96 -16.37 7.76 -9.29
N SER A 97 -17.38 8.62 -9.23
CA SER A 97 -17.98 9.09 -7.97
C SER A 97 -16.92 9.68 -7.02
N ASP A 98 -16.70 9.05 -5.86
CA ASP A 98 -15.73 9.41 -4.82
C ASP A 98 -14.43 8.60 -4.90
N THR A 99 -14.27 7.79 -5.95
CA THR A 99 -13.14 6.89 -6.15
C THR A 99 -12.19 7.43 -7.21
N VAL A 100 -10.93 7.63 -6.83
CA VAL A 100 -9.85 8.06 -7.72
C VAL A 100 -9.07 6.83 -8.20
N TYR A 101 -8.83 6.74 -9.50
CA TYR A 101 -8.00 5.68 -10.09
C TYR A 101 -6.65 6.25 -10.51
N GLY A 102 -5.59 5.56 -10.10
CA GLY A 102 -4.22 5.90 -10.40
C GLY A 102 -3.48 4.74 -11.04
N TYR A 103 -2.56 5.08 -11.94
CA TYR A 103 -1.56 4.17 -12.46
C TYR A 103 -0.23 4.44 -11.75
N GLN A 104 0.48 3.37 -11.40
CA GLN A 104 1.83 3.48 -10.88
C GLN A 104 2.75 2.49 -11.58
N LYS A 105 3.96 2.94 -11.90
CA LYS A 105 5.05 2.13 -12.42
C LYS A 105 6.23 2.26 -11.48
N THR A 106 6.81 1.14 -11.09
CA THR A 106 8.01 1.10 -10.26
C THR A 106 9.16 0.42 -10.99
N LYS A 107 10.36 0.99 -10.88
CA LYS A 107 11.61 0.39 -11.37
C LYS A 107 12.37 -0.19 -10.20
N ASN A 108 12.82 -1.44 -10.29
CA ASN A 108 13.70 -2.06 -9.27
C ASN A 108 13.22 -1.91 -7.81
N TYR A 109 11.92 -1.82 -7.57
CA TYR A 109 11.31 -1.56 -6.25
C TYR A 109 11.70 -2.61 -5.19
N ILE A 110 11.97 -3.84 -5.63
CA ILE A 110 12.59 -4.88 -4.81
C ILE A 110 13.86 -5.32 -5.55
N PRO A 111 14.99 -5.48 -4.85
CA PRO A 111 16.21 -6.00 -5.46
C PRO A 111 15.92 -7.28 -6.25
N PHE A 112 16.48 -7.39 -7.46
CA PHE A 112 16.32 -8.54 -8.36
C PHE A 112 14.89 -8.74 -8.94
N VAL A 113 13.96 -7.82 -8.71
CA VAL A 113 12.60 -7.87 -9.25
C VAL A 113 12.47 -6.94 -10.45
N ARG A 114 12.01 -7.50 -11.59
CA ARG A 114 11.69 -6.72 -12.80
C ARG A 114 10.70 -5.60 -12.48
N ASN A 115 10.75 -4.52 -13.27
CA ASN A 115 9.79 -3.42 -13.19
C ASN A 115 8.34 -3.93 -13.05
N ARG A 116 7.58 -3.25 -12.21
CA ARG A 116 6.16 -3.53 -12.01
C ARG A 116 5.32 -2.33 -12.39
N HIS A 117 4.09 -2.58 -12.79
CA HIS A 117 3.06 -1.56 -12.87
C HIS A 117 1.77 -2.08 -12.28
N LEU A 118 0.93 -1.16 -11.84
CA LEU A 118 -0.37 -1.43 -11.26
C LEU A 118 -1.32 -0.29 -11.60
N ILE A 119 -2.61 -0.61 -11.58
CA ILE A 119 -3.67 0.39 -11.41
C ILE A 119 -4.28 0.15 -10.04
N PHE A 120 -4.45 1.22 -9.28
CA PHE A 120 -5.11 1.20 -7.99
C PHE A 120 -6.32 2.12 -8.01
N LYS A 121 -7.28 1.83 -7.13
CA LYS A 121 -8.34 2.75 -6.77
C LYS A 121 -8.14 3.21 -5.33
N LEU A 122 -8.49 4.44 -5.05
CA LEU A 122 -8.32 5.12 -3.77
C LEU A 122 -9.64 5.85 -3.45
N TYR A 123 -10.16 5.66 -2.25
CA TYR A 123 -11.45 6.21 -1.83
C TYR A 123 -11.48 6.48 -0.32
N ARG A 124 -12.34 7.40 0.12
CA ARG A 124 -12.55 7.70 1.55
C ARG A 124 -13.53 6.69 2.16
N ILE A 125 -13.31 6.38 3.44
CA ILE A 125 -14.23 5.59 4.27
C ILE A 125 -14.56 6.41 5.52
N GLY A 126 -15.66 7.16 5.45
CA GLY A 126 -15.99 8.17 6.45
C GLY A 126 -14.96 9.31 6.49
N ASP A 127 -14.90 10.00 7.62
CA ASP A 127 -14.12 11.24 7.74
C ASP A 127 -12.64 10.98 8.02
N ASN A 128 -12.33 9.86 8.69
CA ASN A 128 -11.03 9.60 9.30
C ASN A 128 -10.24 8.49 8.63
N LYS A 129 -10.72 7.93 7.51
CA LYS A 129 -10.07 6.82 6.84
C LYS A 129 -10.07 6.96 5.33
N MET A 130 -9.03 6.42 4.71
CA MET A 130 -8.93 6.21 3.28
C MET A 130 -8.39 4.81 3.01
N GLU A 131 -8.86 4.20 1.93
CA GLU A 131 -8.40 2.89 1.51
C GLU A 131 -7.98 2.93 0.05
N TRP A 132 -7.03 2.06 -0.27
CA TRP A 132 -6.71 1.77 -1.65
C TRP A 132 -6.52 0.28 -1.87
N VAL A 133 -6.81 -0.14 -3.10
CA VAL A 133 -6.61 -1.52 -3.56
C VAL A 133 -6.14 -1.51 -4.99
N ILE A 134 -5.28 -2.47 -5.33
CA ILE A 134 -4.97 -2.77 -6.73
C ILE A 134 -6.25 -3.32 -7.39
N ILE A 135 -6.57 -2.85 -8.59
CA ILE A 135 -7.70 -3.38 -9.35
C ILE A 135 -7.26 -4.58 -10.19
N ASP A 136 -8.23 -5.44 -10.54
CA ASP A 136 -7.99 -6.61 -11.36
C ASP A 136 -7.34 -6.24 -12.71
N LYS A 137 -6.34 -7.03 -13.12
CA LYS A 137 -5.67 -6.90 -14.42
C LYS A 137 -6.62 -7.03 -15.60
N ASP A 138 -7.74 -7.73 -15.42
CA ASP A 138 -8.74 -7.94 -16.46
C ASP A 138 -9.70 -6.73 -16.57
N SER A 139 -9.50 -5.69 -15.74
CA SER A 139 -10.17 -4.39 -15.91
C SER A 139 -9.79 -3.73 -17.23
N LYS A 140 -10.79 -3.15 -17.91
CA LYS A 140 -10.60 -2.33 -19.13
C LYS A 140 -9.68 -1.14 -18.89
N LEU A 141 -9.52 -0.67 -17.66
CA LEU A 141 -8.58 0.41 -17.33
C LEU A 141 -7.12 0.04 -17.64
N TYR A 142 -6.77 -1.24 -17.71
CA TYR A 142 -5.45 -1.69 -18.14
C TYR A 142 -5.22 -1.56 -19.65
N ASP A 143 -6.28 -1.45 -20.47
CA ASP A 143 -6.16 -1.41 -21.93
C ASP A 143 -5.22 -0.30 -22.42
N GLN A 144 -5.27 0.87 -21.77
CA GLN A 144 -4.41 2.01 -22.09
C GLN A 144 -2.92 1.76 -21.79
N PHE A 145 -2.57 0.77 -20.97
CA PHE A 145 -1.19 0.47 -20.56
C PHE A 145 -0.64 -0.86 -21.12
N LYS A 146 -1.45 -1.65 -21.84
CA LYS A 146 -1.05 -2.95 -22.40
C LYS A 146 0.20 -2.91 -23.27
N HIS A 147 0.47 -1.79 -23.92
CA HIS A 147 1.65 -1.60 -24.78
C HIS A 147 2.98 -1.56 -24.01
N ARG A 148 2.96 -1.37 -22.67
CA ARG A 148 4.17 -1.01 -21.91
C ARG A 148 5.12 -2.19 -21.59
N ARG A 149 4.82 -3.45 -21.95
CA ARG A 149 5.65 -4.67 -21.71
C ARG A 149 6.25 -4.75 -20.28
N ILE A 150 5.48 -4.37 -19.26
CA ILE A 150 5.88 -4.40 -17.84
C ILE A 150 5.06 -5.49 -17.15
N LYS A 151 5.61 -6.15 -16.13
CA LYS A 151 4.87 -7.17 -15.37
C LYS A 151 3.90 -6.48 -14.40
N GLU A 152 2.66 -6.92 -14.39
CA GLU A 152 1.63 -6.41 -13.49
C GLU A 152 1.88 -6.88 -12.06
N LEU A 153 1.62 -5.99 -11.10
CA LEU A 153 1.47 -6.35 -9.69
C LEU A 153 -0.03 -6.55 -9.44
N ARG A 154 -0.42 -7.74 -8.97
CA ARG A 154 -1.83 -8.15 -8.91
C ARG A 154 -2.48 -7.88 -7.57
N THR A 155 -1.71 -8.08 -6.51
CA THR A 155 -2.26 -8.08 -5.15
C THR A 155 -1.56 -7.05 -4.29
N GLY A 156 -2.36 -6.17 -3.70
CA GLY A 156 -1.90 -5.04 -2.95
C GLY A 156 -3.08 -4.22 -2.46
N ALA A 157 -2.98 -3.78 -1.21
CA ALA A 157 -3.98 -2.96 -0.56
C ALA A 157 -3.31 -2.15 0.55
N GLY A 158 -3.98 -1.08 0.94
CA GLY A 158 -3.55 -0.30 2.09
C GLY A 158 -4.64 0.61 2.60
N ARG A 159 -4.38 1.14 3.78
CA ARG A 159 -5.31 2.01 4.50
C ARG A 159 -4.55 3.15 5.16
N TRP A 160 -5.15 4.32 5.14
CA TRP A 160 -4.76 5.46 5.96
C TRP A 160 -5.83 5.69 7.01
N GLU A 161 -5.43 5.90 8.26
CA GLU A 161 -6.32 6.32 9.35
C GLU A 161 -5.74 7.56 10.04
N PHE A 162 -6.59 8.52 10.36
CA PHE A 162 -6.24 9.71 11.11
C PHE A 162 -7.01 9.71 12.42
N LEU A 163 -6.31 9.76 13.55
CA LEU A 163 -6.91 9.85 14.87
C LEU A 163 -6.62 11.23 15.45
N GLU A 164 -7.67 12.00 15.67
CA GLU A 164 -7.61 13.27 16.39
C GLU A 164 -7.47 12.96 17.90
N GLY A 165 -6.54 13.64 18.55
CA GLY A 165 -6.35 13.58 20.00
C GLY A 165 -6.21 15.00 20.58
N ASP A 166 -6.41 15.12 21.89
CA ASP A 166 -6.48 16.43 22.54
C ASP A 166 -5.16 17.21 22.42
N ASP A 167 -4.02 16.52 22.55
CA ASP A 167 -2.67 17.14 22.52
C ASP A 167 -1.87 16.76 21.26
N THR A 168 -2.20 15.65 20.61
CA THR A 168 -1.48 15.14 19.44
C THR A 168 -2.41 14.41 18.50
N ASN A 169 -2.15 14.52 17.20
CA ASN A 169 -2.83 13.75 16.17
C ASN A 169 -1.98 12.52 15.82
N LEU A 170 -2.61 11.43 15.40
CA LEU A 170 -1.92 10.21 14.96
C LEU A 170 -2.30 9.88 13.52
N LEU A 171 -1.31 9.73 12.65
CA LEU A 171 -1.49 9.23 11.30
C LEU A 171 -1.00 7.79 11.22
N ILE A 172 -1.83 6.91 10.68
CA ILE A 172 -1.55 5.49 10.56
C ILE A 172 -1.61 5.09 9.08
N HIS A 173 -0.58 4.39 8.59
CA HIS A 173 -0.53 3.83 7.25
C HIS A 173 -0.32 2.32 7.31
N TYR A 174 -1.26 1.57 6.74
CA TYR A 174 -1.21 0.14 6.57
C TYR A 174 -0.84 -0.20 5.14
N LEU A 175 0.10 -1.11 4.94
CA LEU A 175 0.56 -1.54 3.62
C LEU A 175 0.65 -3.07 3.54
N TYR A 176 0.02 -3.60 2.50
CA TYR A 176 0.21 -4.97 2.03
C TYR A 176 0.53 -4.95 0.54
N ILE A 177 1.57 -5.68 0.14
CA ILE A 177 1.90 -5.95 -1.26
C ILE A 177 2.33 -7.41 -1.39
N ASN A 178 1.79 -8.13 -2.38
CA ASN A 178 2.31 -9.42 -2.79
C ASN A 178 3.11 -9.27 -4.10
N PRO A 179 4.43 -9.51 -4.10
CA PRO A 179 5.25 -9.36 -5.30
C PRO A 179 5.05 -10.45 -6.37
N ASP A 180 4.20 -11.45 -6.10
CA ASP A 180 4.00 -12.67 -6.91
C ASP A 180 5.34 -13.39 -7.19
N MET A 181 6.19 -13.42 -6.17
CA MET A 181 7.55 -13.97 -6.21
C MET A 181 7.93 -14.53 -4.85
N ASN A 182 8.77 -15.56 -4.86
CA ASN A 182 9.37 -16.08 -3.63
C ASN A 182 10.50 -15.14 -3.19
N ILE A 183 10.22 -14.28 -2.23
CA ILE A 183 11.15 -13.31 -1.68
C ILE A 183 11.34 -13.64 -0.20
N PRO A 184 12.58 -13.64 0.33
CA PRO A 184 12.78 -13.85 1.75
C PRO A 184 11.96 -12.86 2.58
N GLY A 185 11.28 -13.34 3.62
CA GLY A 185 10.35 -12.53 4.41
C GLY A 185 10.98 -11.25 4.95
N PHE A 186 12.23 -11.31 5.44
CA PHE A 186 12.96 -10.14 5.93
C PHE A 186 13.18 -9.06 4.86
N VAL A 187 13.40 -9.44 3.59
CA VAL A 187 13.55 -8.49 2.47
C VAL A 187 12.21 -7.85 2.16
N LEU A 188 11.15 -8.65 2.05
CA LEU A 188 9.81 -8.14 1.76
C LEU A 188 9.34 -7.19 2.87
N ASN A 189 9.56 -7.55 4.14
CA ASN A 189 9.23 -6.74 5.30
C ASN A 189 9.97 -5.40 5.28
N SER A 190 11.27 -5.41 4.99
CA SER A 190 12.08 -4.18 4.87
C SER A 190 11.58 -3.28 3.74
N VAL A 191 11.28 -3.84 2.56
CA VAL A 191 10.76 -3.05 1.43
C VAL A 191 9.39 -2.43 1.75
N MET A 192 8.46 -3.22 2.30
CA MET A 192 7.14 -2.70 2.67
C MET A 192 7.24 -1.62 3.74
N ARG A 193 8.06 -1.82 4.77
CA ARG A 193 8.32 -0.82 5.81
C ARG A 193 8.84 0.48 5.22
N ASN A 194 9.96 0.42 4.49
CA ASN A 194 10.60 1.61 3.95
C ASN A 194 9.66 2.35 2.98
N SER A 195 8.85 1.63 2.20
CA SER A 195 7.85 2.26 1.34
C SER A 195 6.72 2.92 2.12
N ALA A 196 6.19 2.27 3.16
CA ALA A 196 5.08 2.82 3.93
C ALA A 196 5.50 4.09 4.68
N GLU A 197 6.71 4.09 5.25
CA GLU A 197 7.33 5.24 5.90
C GLU A 197 7.64 6.35 4.90
N SER A 198 8.35 6.06 3.81
CA SER A 198 8.75 7.05 2.82
C SER A 198 7.56 7.77 2.19
N VAL A 199 6.48 7.04 1.85
CA VAL A 199 5.26 7.68 1.31
C VAL A 199 4.60 8.60 2.35
N MET A 200 4.58 8.20 3.62
CA MET A 200 4.05 9.03 4.70
C MET A 200 4.87 10.32 4.85
N GLU A 201 6.19 10.21 4.89
CA GLU A 201 7.10 11.35 4.98
C GLU A 201 6.96 12.28 3.77
N ASP A 202 6.89 11.74 2.55
CA ASP A 202 6.73 12.51 1.31
C ASP A 202 5.45 13.36 1.33
N VAL A 203 4.32 12.77 1.74
CA VAL A 203 3.04 13.48 1.87
C VAL A 203 3.14 14.62 2.87
N LEU A 204 3.68 14.35 4.07
CA LEU A 204 3.78 15.35 5.14
C LEU A 204 4.75 16.47 4.76
N ASN A 205 5.91 16.14 4.20
CA ASN A 205 6.90 17.10 3.76
C ASN A 205 6.37 18.00 2.64
N TYR A 206 5.58 17.45 1.72
CA TYR A 206 4.93 18.22 0.67
C TYR A 206 3.96 19.27 1.24
N ILE A 207 3.13 18.89 2.21
CA ILE A 207 2.18 19.79 2.89
C ILE A 207 2.93 20.89 3.65
N ILE A 208 3.88 20.50 4.50
CA ILE A 208 4.68 21.45 5.30
C ILE A 208 5.41 22.46 4.42
N LYS A 209 5.94 22.02 3.27
CA LYS A 209 6.64 22.91 2.32
C LYS A 209 5.70 23.91 1.66
N ASN A 210 4.46 23.52 1.36
CA ASN A 210 3.50 24.41 0.71
C ASN A 210 2.80 25.35 1.68
N ASN A 211 2.61 24.96 2.95
CA ASN A 211 2.05 25.85 3.97
C ASN A 211 3.04 26.94 4.43
N LYS A 212 4.32 26.85 4.02
CA LYS A 212 5.36 27.88 4.26
C LYS A 212 5.49 28.91 3.13
N LYS A 213 4.77 28.73 2.01
CA LYS A 213 4.77 29.67 0.87
C LYS A 213 3.60 30.63 0.98
#